data_AF-A0A9P3ZQ56-F1
#
_entry.id   AF-A0A9P3ZQ56-F1
#
_cell.length_a   1.000
_cell.length_b   1.000
_cell.length_c   1.000
_cell.angle_alpha   90.00
_cell.angle_beta   90.00
_cell.angle_gamma   90.00
#
_symmetry.space_group_name_H-M   'P 1'
#
loop_
_entity.id
_entity.type
_entity.pdbx_description
1 polymer ?
#
loop_
_entity_poly.entity_id
_entity_poly.type
_entity_poly.pdbx_seq_one_letter_code
_entity_poly.pdbx_strand_id
1 'polypeptide(L)'
;MTAVYRDAEGYIRTDRYTQKEIPSNYLEAFAGVVSVLCVLSDDWQARQVWACLHDAPALEEEDFQDSSNIAEVVVLTVEAVNAGGGRRMFTSAHYPKFAIDADTAVAFFKHFTGFGNSGMKNGIEVAGRKKLLLHGEKS
;
A
#
# COMPACT_ATOMS: atom_id res chain seq x y z
N MET A 1 1.78 -4.29 -11.81
CA MET A 1 1.90 -3.33 -10.71
C MET A 1 2.60 -2.08 -11.21
N THR A 2 2.18 -0.90 -10.76
CA THR A 2 2.81 0.38 -11.14
C THR A 2 3.16 1.15 -9.89
N ALA A 3 4.44 1.47 -9.70
CA ALA A 3 4.89 2.34 -8.61
C ALA A 3 4.94 3.79 -9.11
N VAL A 4 4.42 4.71 -8.30
CA VAL A 4 4.47 6.15 -8.55
C VAL A 4 5.05 6.83 -7.32
N TYR A 5 6.20 7.46 -7.47
CA TYR A 5 6.94 8.09 -6.37
C TYR A 5 7.73 9.30 -6.86
N ARG A 6 8.21 10.12 -5.93
CA ARG A 6 9.11 11.23 -6.22
C ARG A 6 10.56 10.77 -5.97
N ASP A 7 11.45 10.98 -6.94
CA ASP A 7 12.87 10.66 -6.80
C ASP A 7 13.64 11.71 -5.98
N ALA A 8 14.95 11.49 -5.80
CA ALA A 8 15.82 12.35 -5.01
C ALA A 8 15.97 13.76 -5.62
N GLU A 9 15.80 13.88 -6.93
CA GLU A 9 15.84 15.14 -7.68
C GLU A 9 14.47 15.85 -7.69
N GLY A 10 13.43 15.24 -7.12
CA GLY A 10 12.10 15.83 -6.99
C GLY A 10 11.15 15.54 -8.15
N TYR A 11 11.56 14.74 -9.14
CA TYR A 11 10.73 14.36 -10.28
C TYR A 11 9.81 13.19 -9.94
N ILE A 12 8.62 13.17 -10.55
CA ILE A 12 7.71 12.04 -10.42
C ILE A 12 8.18 10.92 -11.36
N ARG A 13 8.49 9.76 -10.76
CA ARG A 13 8.83 8.52 -11.45
C ARG A 13 7.61 7.61 -11.55
N THR A 14 7.59 6.80 -12.60
CA THR A 14 6.57 5.78 -12.83
C THR A 14 7.24 4.52 -13.34
N ASP A 15 7.29 3.50 -12.50
CA ASP A 15 7.90 2.21 -12.83
C ASP A 15 6.81 1.14 -12.91
N ARG A 16 6.93 0.27 -13.90
CA ARG A 16 5.97 -0.82 -14.14
C ARG A 16 6.66 -2.15 -13.89
N TYR A 17 5.97 -3.00 -13.13
CA TYR A 17 6.42 -4.33 -12.73
C TYR A 17 5.37 -5.35 -13.13
N THR A 18 5.81 -6.38 -13.83
CA THR A 18 5.10 -7.64 -14.08
C THR A 18 5.24 -8.56 -12.87
N GLN A 19 4.41 -9.60 -12.79
CA GLN A 19 4.49 -10.57 -11.69
C GLN A 19 5.87 -11.26 -11.60
N LYS A 20 6.53 -11.47 -12.75
CA LYS A 20 7.86 -12.10 -12.83
C LYS A 20 8.98 -11.21 -12.28
N GLU A 21 8.73 -9.90 -12.19
CA GLU A 21 9.69 -8.91 -11.68
C GLU A 21 9.52 -8.66 -10.18
N ILE A 22 8.56 -9.34 -9.52
CA ILE A 22 8.43 -9.32 -8.07
C ILE A 22 9.48 -10.27 -7.47
N PRO A 23 10.41 -9.78 -6.61
CA PRO A 23 11.39 -10.64 -5.96
C PRO A 23 10.74 -11.75 -5.14
N SER A 24 11.33 -12.95 -5.14
CA SER A 24 10.76 -14.12 -4.48
C SER A 24 10.53 -13.93 -2.98
N ASN A 25 11.41 -13.17 -2.32
CA ASN A 25 11.31 -12.82 -0.90
C ASN A 25 10.11 -11.93 -0.56
N TYR A 26 9.42 -11.38 -1.57
CA TYR A 26 8.22 -10.57 -1.40
C TYR A 26 6.93 -11.24 -1.87
N LEU A 27 7.00 -12.48 -2.36
CA LEU A 27 5.80 -13.19 -2.85
C LEU A 27 4.77 -13.41 -1.75
N GLU A 28 5.20 -13.71 -0.52
CA GLU A 28 4.31 -13.88 0.62
C GLU A 28 3.61 -12.56 1.00
N ALA A 29 4.35 -11.46 1.07
CA ALA A 29 3.78 -10.12 1.32
C ALA A 29 2.76 -9.75 0.23
N PHE A 30 3.10 -10.00 -1.03
CA PHE A 30 2.19 -9.77 -2.15
C PHE A 30 0.93 -10.64 -2.05
N ALA A 31 1.08 -11.93 -1.73
CA ALA A 31 -0.05 -12.84 -1.52
C ALA A 31 -0.95 -12.42 -0.35
N GLY A 32 -0.37 -11.93 0.75
CA GLY A 32 -1.11 -11.37 1.88
C GLY A 32 -1.95 -10.15 1.47
N VAL A 33 -1.37 -9.22 0.71
CA VAL A 33 -2.11 -8.07 0.16
C VAL A 33 -3.25 -8.53 -0.76
N VAL A 34 -3.01 -9.52 -1.62
CA VAL A 34 -4.06 -10.09 -2.48
C VAL A 34 -5.17 -10.74 -1.64
N SER A 35 -4.83 -11.47 -0.58
CA SER A 35 -5.80 -12.10 0.32
C SER A 35 -6.70 -11.08 1.02
N VAL A 36 -6.19 -9.89 1.34
CA VAL A 36 -7.00 -8.79 1.91
C VAL A 36 -8.06 -8.31 0.91
N LEU A 37 -7.78 -8.35 -0.40
CA LEU A 37 -8.73 -7.94 -1.42
C LEU A 37 -9.90 -8.92 -1.58
N CYS A 38 -9.72 -10.19 -1.19
CA CYS A 38 -10.78 -11.20 -1.17
C CYS A 38 -11.84 -10.95 -0.08
N VAL A 39 -11.64 -9.97 0.81
CA VAL A 39 -12.60 -9.60 1.86
C VAL A 39 -13.78 -8.79 1.32
N LEU A 40 -13.70 -8.30 0.07
CA LEU A 40 -14.86 -7.70 -0.59
C LEU A 40 -16.02 -8.71 -0.60
N SER A 41 -17.24 -8.23 -0.37
CA SER A 41 -18.44 -9.08 -0.44
C SER A 41 -18.58 -9.74 -1.82
N ASP A 42 -19.26 -10.88 -1.89
CA ASP A 42 -19.45 -11.68 -3.11
C ASP A 42 -19.94 -10.87 -4.34
N ASP A 43 -20.65 -9.76 -4.13
CA ASP A 43 -21.16 -8.89 -5.19
C ASP A 43 -20.12 -7.92 -5.79
N TRP A 44 -18.95 -7.72 -5.16
CA TRP A 44 -17.97 -6.71 -5.55
C TRP A 44 -16.59 -7.31 -5.81
N GLN A 45 -16.02 -7.01 -6.98
CA GLN A 45 -14.69 -7.46 -7.40
C GLN A 45 -13.73 -6.29 -7.52
N ALA A 46 -12.53 -6.44 -6.93
CA ALA A 46 -11.47 -5.44 -7.03
C ALA A 46 -11.01 -5.27 -8.49
N ARG A 47 -11.03 -4.02 -8.97
CA ARG A 47 -10.59 -3.65 -10.32
C ARG A 47 -9.23 -2.97 -10.31
N GLN A 48 -9.05 -2.01 -9.41
CA GLN A 48 -7.81 -1.28 -9.19
C GLN A 48 -7.60 -1.07 -7.69
N VAL A 49 -6.36 -1.18 -7.24
CA VAL A 49 -6.00 -0.94 -5.84
C VAL A 49 -4.86 0.05 -5.78
N TRP A 50 -5.02 1.12 -5.02
CA TRP A 50 -3.95 2.03 -4.67
C TRP A 50 -3.54 1.77 -3.24
N ALA A 51 -2.26 1.51 -3.02
CA ALA A 51 -1.66 1.48 -1.70
C ALA A 51 -0.88 2.78 -1.46
N CYS A 52 -0.91 3.29 -0.23
CA CYS A 52 -0.03 4.37 0.23
C CYS A 52 0.43 4.10 1.66
N LEU A 53 1.65 4.54 1.98
CA LEU A 53 2.17 4.48 3.35
C LEU A 53 1.55 5.62 4.17
N HIS A 54 1.09 5.30 5.37
CA HIS A 54 0.57 6.24 6.34
C HIS A 54 1.18 5.97 7.72
N ASP A 55 1.46 7.05 8.43
CA ASP A 55 1.81 7.03 9.85
C ASP A 55 0.54 6.86 10.67
N ALA A 56 0.46 5.79 11.46
CA ALA A 56 -0.65 5.52 12.39
C ALA A 56 -0.12 5.45 13.83
N PRO A 57 -0.88 5.92 14.83
CA PRO A 57 -0.51 5.66 16.22
C PRO A 57 -0.49 4.14 16.45
N ALA A 58 0.61 3.61 16.96
CA ALA A 58 0.70 2.22 17.35
C ALA A 58 -0.37 1.95 18.42
N LEU A 59 -1.17 0.91 18.21
CA LEU A 59 -2.11 0.44 19.21
C LEU A 59 -1.30 -0.33 20.26
N GLU A 60 -0.73 0.38 21.23
CA GLU A 60 -0.19 -0.28 22.41
C GLU A 60 -1.33 -0.51 23.40
N GLU A 61 -1.53 -1.76 23.81
CA GLU A 61 -2.31 -2.07 25.01
C GLU A 61 -1.63 -1.37 26.19
N GLU A 62 -2.46 -0.69 26.98
CA GLU A 62 -2.10 0.20 28.08
C GLU A 62 -0.95 -0.35 28.94
N ASP A 63 0.23 0.27 28.82
CA ASP A 63 1.21 0.53 29.89
C ASP A 63 2.62 0.64 29.31
N PHE A 64 3.01 1.75 28.68
CA PHE A 64 4.37 2.30 28.80
C PHE A 64 4.42 3.74 28.25
N GLN A 65 4.68 4.70 29.13
CA GLN A 65 5.00 6.09 28.78
C GLN A 65 6.45 6.16 28.27
N ASP A 66 6.70 5.98 26.98
CA ASP A 66 7.76 6.71 26.27
C ASP A 66 7.58 6.69 24.74
N SER A 67 7.55 7.89 24.16
CA SER A 67 7.42 8.21 22.72
C SER A 67 6.13 7.73 22.02
N SER A 68 5.52 8.62 21.25
CA SER A 68 4.45 8.30 20.31
C SER A 68 4.96 7.27 19.31
N ASN A 69 4.80 5.96 19.60
CA ASN A 69 5.15 4.92 18.66
C ASN A 69 4.21 5.08 17.45
N ILE A 70 4.76 5.59 16.35
CA ILE A 70 4.05 5.72 15.09
C ILE A 70 4.42 4.48 14.28
N ALA A 71 3.44 3.60 14.07
CA ALA A 71 3.58 2.47 13.19
C ALA A 71 3.33 2.92 11.75
N GLU A 72 4.19 2.51 10.83
CA GLU A 72 3.94 2.69 9.40
C GLU A 72 2.95 1.63 8.93
N VAL A 73 1.87 2.07 8.28
CA VAL A 73 0.78 1.21 7.82
C VAL A 73 0.59 1.41 6.33
N VAL A 74 0.40 0.32 5.60
CA VAL A 74 -0.01 0.35 4.20
C VAL A 74 -1.53 0.48 4.14
N VAL A 75 -2.03 1.60 3.63
CA VAL A 75 -3.46 1.85 3.46
C VAL A 75 -3.87 1.61 2.01
N LEU A 76 -4.87 0.76 1.83
CA LEU A 76 -5.46 0.43 0.54
C LEU A 76 -6.71 1.27 0.27
N THR A 77 -6.77 1.80 -0.94
CA THR A 77 -8.00 2.28 -1.57
C THR A 77 -8.31 1.35 -2.73
N VAL A 78 -9.50 0.75 -2.72
CA VAL A 78 -9.89 -0.27 -3.70
C VAL A 78 -11.04 0.26 -4.54
N GLU A 79 -10.81 0.40 -5.84
CA GLU A 79 -11.90 0.49 -6.80
C GLU A 79 -12.44 -0.91 -7.07
N ALA A 80 -13.73 -1.10 -6.86
CA ALA A 80 -14.43 -2.33 -7.16
C ALA A 80 -15.56 -2.11 -8.17
N VAL A 81 -15.90 -3.19 -8.88
CA VAL A 81 -17.03 -3.28 -9.81
C VAL A 81 -17.94 -4.42 -9.41
N ASN A 82 -19.22 -4.34 -9.77
CA ASN A 82 -20.18 -5.43 -9.60
C ASN A 82 -20.75 -5.91 -10.94
N ALA A 83 -21.45 -7.05 -10.94
CA ALA A 83 -22.03 -7.65 -12.15
C ALA A 83 -23.09 -6.76 -12.83
N GLY A 84 -23.71 -5.85 -12.07
CA GLY A 84 -24.68 -4.87 -12.58
C GLY A 84 -24.05 -3.63 -13.23
N GLY A 85 -22.72 -3.56 -13.37
CA GLY A 85 -22.01 -2.42 -13.93
C GLY A 85 -21.78 -1.26 -12.95
N GLY A 86 -22.12 -1.45 -11.67
CA GLY A 86 -21.81 -0.51 -10.60
C GLY A 86 -20.31 -0.42 -10.34
N ARG A 87 -19.84 0.78 -10.00
CA ARG A 87 -18.44 1.07 -9.64
C ARG A 87 -18.41 1.82 -8.31
N ARG A 88 -17.57 1.39 -7.38
CA ARG A 88 -17.45 2.00 -6.05
C ARG A 88 -16.01 2.00 -5.56
N MET A 89 -15.69 2.99 -4.73
CA MET A 89 -14.43 3.07 -4.00
C MET A 89 -14.63 2.58 -2.56
N PHE A 90 -13.77 1.69 -2.11
CA PHE A 90 -13.69 1.18 -0.76
C PHE A 90 -12.37 1.58 -0.11
N THR A 91 -12.41 1.81 1.20
CA THR A 91 -11.30 2.31 2.02
C THR A 91 -11.29 1.59 3.35
N SER A 92 -10.28 1.84 4.19
CA SER A 92 -10.23 1.34 5.57
C SER A 92 -11.45 1.71 6.42
N ALA A 93 -12.15 2.80 6.10
CA ALA A 93 -13.41 3.17 6.76
C ALA A 93 -14.56 2.19 6.46
N HIS A 94 -14.51 1.49 5.33
CA HIS A 94 -15.48 0.46 4.95
C HIS A 94 -15.01 -0.93 5.39
N TYR A 95 -13.71 -1.21 5.20
CA TYR A 95 -13.08 -2.48 5.51
C TYR A 95 -11.79 -2.23 6.30
N PRO A 96 -11.80 -2.34 7.64
CA PRO A 96 -10.61 -2.06 8.46
C PRO A 96 -9.36 -2.82 8.04
N LYS A 97 -9.52 -4.04 7.49
CA LYS A 97 -8.43 -4.86 6.92
C LYS A 97 -7.68 -4.19 5.76
N PHE A 98 -8.17 -3.10 5.19
CA PHE A 98 -7.47 -2.31 4.17
C PHE A 98 -6.38 -1.41 4.77
N ALA A 99 -6.23 -1.37 6.08
CA ALA A 99 -5.02 -0.93 6.75
C ALA A 99 -4.19 -2.17 7.12
N ILE A 100 -2.98 -2.28 6.58
CA ILE A 100 -2.09 -3.44 6.78
C ILE A 100 -0.84 -2.94 7.50
N ASP A 101 -0.66 -3.38 8.74
CA ASP A 101 0.43 -3.05 9.65
C ASP A 101 1.57 -4.09 9.64
N ALA A 102 1.46 -5.15 8.84
CA ALA A 102 2.50 -6.16 8.71
C ALA A 102 3.80 -5.57 8.15
N ASP A 103 4.91 -5.73 8.89
CA ASP A 103 6.25 -5.27 8.51
C ASP A 103 6.66 -5.70 7.09
N THR A 104 6.26 -6.91 6.68
CA THR A 104 6.56 -7.45 5.35
C THR A 104 5.81 -6.71 4.25
N ALA A 105 4.57 -6.26 4.50
CA ALA A 105 3.80 -5.45 3.56
C ALA A 105 4.36 -4.03 3.46
N VAL A 106 4.78 -3.44 4.58
CA VAL A 106 5.50 -2.16 4.61
C VAL A 106 6.80 -2.28 3.81
N ALA A 107 7.65 -3.27 4.11
CA ALA A 107 8.91 -3.50 3.40
C ALA A 107 8.71 -3.71 1.89
N PHE A 108 7.69 -4.47 1.49
CA PHE A 108 7.28 -4.62 0.09
C PHE A 108 6.95 -3.27 -0.54
N PHE A 109 6.08 -2.47 0.08
CA PHE A 109 5.70 -1.16 -0.44
C PHE A 109 6.91 -0.23 -0.57
N LYS A 110 7.77 -0.21 0.45
CA LYS A 110 8.98 0.60 0.49
C LYS A 110 9.96 0.25 -0.63
N HIS A 111 10.16 -1.05 -0.89
CA HIS A 111 11.01 -1.53 -1.98
C HIS A 111 10.61 -0.96 -3.33
N PHE A 112 9.32 -1.03 -3.69
CA PHE A 112 8.84 -0.59 -5.01
C PHE A 112 8.65 0.92 -5.14
N THR A 113 8.51 1.64 -4.03
CA THR A 113 8.35 3.11 -4.03
C THR A 113 9.62 3.87 -3.67
N GLY A 114 10.74 3.17 -3.46
CA GLY A 114 12.01 3.76 -3.05
C GLY A 114 11.96 4.43 -1.68
N PHE A 115 11.02 4.02 -0.81
CA PHE A 115 10.99 4.48 0.57
C PHE A 115 12.18 3.84 1.31
N GLY A 116 13.13 4.66 1.77
CA GLY A 116 14.32 4.18 2.48
C GLY A 116 15.65 4.23 1.71
N ASN A 117 15.68 4.70 0.45
CA ASN A 117 16.95 4.97 -0.26
C ASN A 117 17.16 6.45 -0.64
N SER A 118 16.30 7.33 -0.11
CA SER A 118 16.52 8.77 -0.19
C SER A 118 17.71 9.10 0.72
N GLY A 119 18.89 9.22 0.13
CA GLY A 119 20.04 9.78 0.83
C GLY A 119 19.61 11.08 1.53
N MET A 120 19.87 11.16 2.83
CA MET A 120 19.68 12.39 3.59
C MET A 120 20.36 13.55 2.86
N LYS A 121 19.57 14.43 2.25
CA LYS A 121 20.00 15.77 1.91
C LYS A 121 18.95 16.74 2.45
N ASN A 122 19.36 17.48 3.47
CA ASN A 122 18.71 18.67 4.02
C ASN A 122 17.41 18.47 4.83
N GLY A 123 17.16 17.29 5.39
CA GLY A 123 16.19 17.12 6.48
C GLY A 123 14.73 17.45 6.16
N ILE A 124 14.37 17.58 4.88
CA ILE A 124 12.98 17.75 4.44
C ILE A 124 12.63 16.56 3.57
N GLU A 125 11.95 15.58 4.15
CA GLU A 125 11.17 14.66 3.34
C GLU A 125 10.10 15.50 2.64
N VAL A 126 10.28 15.71 1.34
CA VAL A 126 9.19 16.29 0.55
C VAL A 126 8.12 15.20 0.49
N ALA A 127 7.12 15.33 1.35
CA ALA A 127 5.96 14.45 1.53
C ALA A 127 5.14 14.34 0.23
N GLY A 128 5.74 13.79 -0.82
CA GLY A 128 5.04 13.32 -1.99
C GLY A 128 4.32 12.04 -1.60
N ARG A 129 2.99 12.02 -1.75
CA ARG A 129 2.20 10.80 -1.56
C ARG A 129 2.69 9.73 -2.54
N LYS A 130 3.53 8.81 -2.08
CA LYS A 130 3.98 7.64 -2.86
C LYS A 130 2.83 6.66 -2.95
N LYS A 131 2.65 6.04 -4.12
CA LYS A 131 1.54 5.14 -4.38
C LYS A 131 1.98 3.92 -5.16
N LEU A 132 1.38 2.79 -4.84
CA LEU A 132 1.52 1.56 -5.60
C LEU A 132 0.15 1.18 -6.16
N LEU A 133 0.05 1.05 -7.48
CA LEU A 133 -1.15 0.63 -8.17
C LEU A 133 -1.06 -0.86 -8.50
N LEU A 134 -1.97 -1.65 -7.91
CA LEU A 134 -2.17 -3.06 -8.23
C LEU A 134 -3.36 -3.16 -9.18
N HIS A 135 -3.14 -3.83 -10.31
CA HIS A 135 -4.19 -4.09 -11.29
C HIS A 135 -4.78 -5.46 -11.00
N GLY A 136 -6.11 -5.53 -10.84
CA GLY A 136 -6.79 -6.83 -10.83
C GLY A 136 -6.61 -7.51 -12.19
N GLU A 137 -6.28 -8.80 -12.17
CA GLU A 137 -6.29 -9.61 -13.39
C GLU A 137 -7.72 -9.63 -13.95
N LYS A 138 -7.85 -9.40 -15.26
CA LYS A 138 -9.08 -9.78 -15.94
C LYS A 138 -9.06 -11.30 -16.02
N SER A 139 -9.93 -11.96 -15.27
CA SER A 139 -10.37 -13.31 -15.63
C SER A 139 -11.09 -13.29 -16.97
#